data_AF-A0A3L7UBJ9-F1
#
_entry.id   AF-A0A3L7UBJ9-F1
#
_cell.length_a   1.000
_cell.length_b   1.000
_cell.length_c   1.000
_cell.angle_alpha   90.00
_cell.angle_beta   90.00
_cell.angle_gamma   90.00
#
_symmetry.space_group_name_H-M   'P 1'
#
loop_
_entity.id
_entity.type
_entity.pdbx_description
1 polymer ?
#
loop_
_entity_poly.entity_id
_entity_poly.type
_entity_poly.pdbx_seq_one_letter_code
_entity_poly.pdbx_strand_id
1 'polypeptide(L)'
;MRPPKEKNGHHGITPLKVWVVRVWEVDPPAGEERLEWFLVTNEPVQTFDDAYRVVGWYECRWIVEEYHKGMKTGCQIESPQFTTEDRLKPAIAVLSIVALTLLEMRDASRRADAKTRKATEILCEDYVSVLSTWRHGKFQRDWSIHDFYYAMARLGGHQNRKNDHPPGWQTIWRGWHELQAMLCGADAMKMMNKCGEI
;
A
#
# COMPACT_ATOMS: atom_id res chain seq x y z
N MET A 1 2.60 -20.29 27.93
CA MET A 1 1.45 -20.57 27.04
C MET A 1 0.97 -21.99 27.28
N ARG A 2 -0.33 -22.20 27.51
CA ARG A 2 -0.90 -23.57 27.49
C ARG A 2 -1.20 -23.93 26.04
N PRO A 3 -0.89 -25.16 25.59
CA PRO A 3 -1.22 -25.57 24.23
C PRO A 3 -2.75 -25.55 24.03
N PRO A 4 -3.24 -25.23 22.82
CA PRO A 4 -4.67 -25.31 22.50
C PRO A 4 -5.22 -26.71 22.79
N LYS A 5 -6.41 -26.77 23.38
CA LYS A 5 -7.08 -28.04 23.73
C LYS A 5 -7.70 -28.75 22.53
N GLU A 6 -8.06 -28.01 21.50
CA GLU A 6 -8.71 -28.55 20.30
C GLU A 6 -7.69 -28.69 19.17
N LYS A 7 -7.58 -29.91 18.64
CA LYS A 7 -6.70 -30.22 17.51
C LYS A 7 -7.49 -30.06 16.21
N ASN A 8 -7.43 -28.89 15.60
CA ASN A 8 -8.03 -28.64 14.29
C ASN A 8 -6.93 -28.73 13.19
N GLY A 9 -7.17 -29.48 12.10
CA GLY A 9 -6.26 -29.63 10.96
C GLY A 9 -5.36 -30.88 11.00
N HIS A 10 -4.42 -31.01 10.05
CA HIS A 10 -3.43 -32.09 10.05
C HIS A 10 -2.45 -31.93 11.22
N HIS A 11 -2.50 -32.85 12.18
CA HIS A 11 -1.68 -32.81 13.39
C HIS A 11 -0.85 -34.08 13.54
N GLY A 12 0.47 -33.92 13.72
CA GLY A 12 1.41 -35.01 14.03
C GLY A 12 2.05 -34.81 15.40
N ILE A 13 2.46 -35.90 16.04
CA ILE A 13 3.24 -35.87 17.29
C ILE A 13 4.75 -35.79 17.03
N THR A 14 5.17 -35.74 15.77
CA THR A 14 6.57 -35.65 15.37
C THR A 14 7.14 -34.31 15.81
N PRO A 15 8.18 -34.30 16.66
CA PRO A 15 8.83 -33.05 17.05
C PRO A 15 9.41 -32.34 15.83
N LEU A 16 9.12 -31.04 15.70
CA LEU A 16 9.68 -30.20 14.66
C LEU A 16 10.90 -29.46 15.20
N LYS A 17 12.05 -29.66 14.54
CA LYS A 17 13.24 -28.86 14.82
C LYS A 17 13.07 -27.49 14.16
N VAL A 18 13.11 -26.43 14.97
CA VAL A 18 12.96 -25.04 14.55
C VAL A 18 14.02 -24.16 15.21
N TRP A 19 14.27 -22.99 14.64
CA TRP A 19 15.09 -21.96 15.24
C TRP A 19 14.20 -20.91 15.90
N VAL A 20 14.68 -20.32 17.00
CA VAL A 20 13.96 -19.28 17.72
C VAL A 20 14.88 -18.08 17.90
N VAL A 21 14.43 -16.92 17.42
CA VAL A 21 15.09 -15.63 17.64
C VAL A 21 14.28 -14.83 18.64
N ARG A 22 14.91 -14.41 19.73
CA ARG A 22 14.30 -13.50 20.71
C ARG A 22 14.84 -12.10 20.49
N VAL A 23 13.95 -11.15 20.26
CA VAL A 23 14.28 -9.72 20.14
C VAL A 23 13.66 -9.02 21.33
N TRP A 24 14.40 -8.12 21.97
CA TRP A 24 13.85 -7.33 23.06
C TRP A 24 14.46 -5.93 23.08
N GLU A 25 13.69 -4.97 23.57
CA GLU A 25 14.16 -3.61 23.84
C GLU A 25 14.95 -3.59 25.16
N VAL A 26 16.19 -3.10 25.13
CA VAL A 26 17.05 -3.10 26.33
C VAL A 26 16.57 -2.06 27.34
N ASP A 27 16.34 -0.83 26.87
CA ASP A 27 15.96 0.33 27.70
C ASP A 27 14.67 0.97 27.14
N PRO A 28 13.47 0.47 27.51
CA PRO A 28 12.22 1.03 27.02
C PRO A 28 11.95 2.42 27.60
N PRO A 29 11.23 3.31 26.89
CA PRO A 29 10.82 4.60 27.41
C PRO A 29 10.03 4.48 28.72
N ALA A 30 10.17 5.47 29.61
CA ALA A 30 9.50 5.44 30.91
C ALA A 30 7.98 5.36 30.75
N GLY A 31 7.37 4.32 31.33
CA GLY A 31 5.93 4.09 31.29
C GLY A 31 5.42 3.30 30.09
N GLU A 32 6.29 2.93 29.14
CA GLU A 32 5.94 2.08 28.00
C GLU A 32 6.23 0.61 28.29
N GLU A 33 5.42 -0.28 27.71
CA GLU A 33 5.68 -1.72 27.76
C GLU A 33 6.86 -2.06 26.85
N ARG A 34 7.81 -2.84 27.38
CA ARG A 34 9.01 -3.28 26.66
C ARG A 34 8.61 -4.08 25.41
N LEU A 35 9.16 -3.70 24.25
CA LEU A 35 9.02 -4.53 23.06
C LEU A 35 9.77 -5.86 23.24
N GLU A 36 9.07 -6.97 23.01
CA GLU A 36 9.65 -8.31 23.03
C GLU A 36 8.99 -9.23 21.99
N TRP A 37 9.81 -9.83 21.12
CA TRP A 37 9.37 -10.77 20.10
C TRP A 37 10.07 -12.12 20.25
N PHE A 38 9.30 -13.20 20.04
CA PHE A 38 9.81 -14.56 19.86
C PHE A 38 9.46 -15.01 18.44
N LEU A 39 10.46 -15.01 17.56
CA LEU A 39 10.31 -15.36 16.15
C LEU A 39 10.70 -16.82 15.97
N VAL A 40 9.74 -17.66 15.58
CA VAL A 40 9.99 -19.06 15.23
C VAL A 40 10.20 -19.15 13.73
N THR A 41 11.31 -19.74 13.30
CA THR A 41 11.69 -19.82 11.88
C THR A 41 12.28 -21.18 11.52
N ASN A 42 12.12 -21.58 10.26
CA ASN A 42 12.81 -22.72 9.67
C ASN A 42 14.21 -22.36 9.14
N GLU A 43 14.54 -21.07 9.09
CA GLU A 43 15.86 -20.60 8.69
C GLU A 43 16.94 -20.90 9.74
N PRO A 44 18.11 -21.39 9.33
CA PRO A 44 19.26 -21.52 10.23
C PRO A 44 19.69 -20.18 10.83
N VAL A 45 19.90 -20.17 12.15
CA VAL A 45 20.40 -19.00 12.89
C VAL A 45 21.60 -19.40 13.74
N GLN A 46 22.80 -19.23 13.19
CA GLN A 46 24.04 -19.59 13.87
C GLN A 46 24.84 -18.38 14.31
N THR A 47 24.61 -17.24 13.67
CA THR A 47 25.33 -15.99 13.88
C THR A 47 24.36 -14.84 14.20
N PHE A 48 24.93 -13.72 14.65
CA PHE A 48 24.16 -12.50 14.83
C PHE A 48 23.54 -12.02 13.51
N ASP A 49 24.28 -12.09 12.40
CA ASP A 49 23.80 -11.64 11.09
C ASP A 49 22.61 -12.49 10.60
N ASP A 50 22.61 -13.79 10.90
CA ASP A 50 21.45 -14.65 10.62
C ASP A 50 20.22 -14.22 11.41
N ALA A 51 20.39 -13.92 12.70
CA ALA A 51 19.30 -13.45 13.55
C ALA A 51 18.78 -12.10 13.03
N TYR A 52 19.67 -11.17 12.69
CA TYR A 52 19.33 -9.86 12.18
C TYR A 52 18.56 -9.93 10.85
N ARG A 53 18.93 -10.85 9.96
CA ARG A 53 18.18 -11.12 8.72
C ARG A 53 16.75 -11.59 9.00
N VAL A 54 16.56 -12.53 9.93
CA VAL A 54 15.22 -13.00 10.33
C VAL A 54 14.38 -11.86 10.91
N VAL A 55 14.99 -10.99 11.72
CA VAL A 55 14.33 -9.78 12.24
C VAL A 55 13.92 -8.87 11.10
N GLY A 56 14.81 -8.56 10.15
CA GLY A 56 14.49 -7.72 9.00
C GLY A 56 13.34 -8.27 8.15
N TRP A 57 13.23 -9.60 8.00
CA TRP A 57 12.07 -10.21 7.34
C TRP A 57 10.79 -10.05 8.14
N TYR A 58 10.86 -10.15 9.47
CA TYR A 58 9.71 -9.94 10.33
C TYR A 58 9.26 -8.48 10.38
N GLU A 59 10.17 -7.52 10.24
CA GLU A 59 9.85 -6.09 10.11
C GLU A 59 8.99 -5.80 8.88
N CYS A 60 9.20 -6.55 7.78
CA CYS A 60 8.36 -6.46 6.58
C CYS A 60 6.90 -6.93 6.81
N ARG A 61 6.59 -7.60 7.94
CA ARG A 61 5.22 -8.00 8.28
C ARG A 61 4.26 -6.82 8.34
N TRP A 62 4.75 -5.63 8.65
CA TRP A 62 3.90 -4.44 8.70
C TRP A 62 3.31 -4.06 7.33
N ILE A 63 3.97 -4.43 6.22
CA ILE A 63 3.47 -4.15 4.86
C ILE A 63 2.11 -4.82 4.64
N VAL A 64 1.91 -6.06 5.11
CA VAL A 64 0.62 -6.74 4.97
C VAL A 64 -0.46 -6.10 5.85
N GLU A 65 -0.08 -5.54 7.01
CA GLU A 65 -1.02 -4.78 7.84
C GLU A 65 -1.43 -3.47 7.18
N GLU A 66 -0.49 -2.76 6.54
CA GLU A 66 -0.80 -1.56 5.75
C GLU A 66 -1.68 -1.89 4.56
N TYR A 67 -1.48 -3.02 3.90
CA TYR A 67 -2.33 -3.54 2.84
C TYR A 67 -3.77 -3.79 3.32
N HIS A 68 -3.94 -4.53 4.43
CA HIS A 68 -5.25 -4.78 5.01
C HIS A 68 -5.93 -3.50 5.51
N LYS A 69 -5.18 -2.60 6.16
CA LYS A 69 -5.67 -1.28 6.57
C LYS A 69 -6.11 -0.49 5.34
N GLY A 70 -5.36 -0.62 4.25
CA GLY A 70 -5.63 0.05 3.02
C GLY A 70 -6.94 -0.39 2.37
N MET A 71 -7.14 -1.71 2.29
CA MET A 71 -8.39 -2.32 1.81
C MET A 71 -9.59 -1.94 2.67
N LYS A 72 -9.46 -2.00 4.00
CA LYS A 72 -10.57 -1.75 4.93
C LYS A 72 -10.95 -0.27 5.00
N THR A 73 -9.97 0.59 5.29
CA THR A 73 -10.23 2.00 5.65
C THR A 73 -10.08 2.98 4.50
N GLY A 74 -9.37 2.62 3.43
CA GLY A 74 -9.31 3.45 2.21
C GLY A 74 -10.27 2.92 1.17
N CYS A 75 -10.02 1.72 0.64
CA CYS A 75 -10.84 1.13 -0.42
C CYS A 75 -12.29 0.84 0.01
N GLN A 76 -12.59 0.99 1.31
CA GLN A 76 -13.89 0.73 1.93
C GLN A 76 -14.45 -0.61 1.46
N ILE A 77 -13.65 -1.67 1.51
CA ILE A 77 -14.07 -2.99 1.01
C ILE A 77 -15.36 -3.54 1.66
N GLU A 78 -15.74 -2.97 2.81
CA GLU A 78 -16.95 -3.28 3.57
C GLU A 78 -18.16 -2.38 3.20
N SER A 79 -17.98 -1.34 2.37
CA SER A 79 -19.06 -0.45 1.93
C SER A 79 -19.94 -1.00 0.80
N PRO A 80 -19.44 -1.83 -0.14
CA PRO A 80 -20.30 -2.48 -1.10
C PRO A 80 -21.27 -3.44 -0.39
N GLN A 81 -22.56 -3.12 -0.42
CA GLN A 81 -23.63 -3.96 0.15
C GLN A 81 -24.00 -5.12 -0.80
N PHE A 82 -23.00 -5.85 -1.28
CA PHE A 82 -23.26 -7.05 -2.07
C PHE A 82 -23.88 -8.12 -1.18
N THR A 83 -25.05 -8.61 -1.59
CA THR A 83 -25.82 -9.61 -0.86
C THR A 83 -25.42 -11.05 -1.18
N THR A 84 -24.48 -11.26 -2.12
CA THR A 84 -24.02 -12.58 -2.55
C THR A 84 -22.50 -12.67 -2.63
N GLU A 85 -21.96 -13.83 -2.27
CA GLU A 85 -20.52 -14.11 -2.30
C GLU A 85 -19.92 -13.96 -3.72
N ASP A 86 -20.64 -14.41 -4.74
CA ASP A 86 -20.19 -14.36 -6.14
C ASP A 86 -19.98 -12.93 -6.66
N ARG A 87 -20.66 -11.94 -6.08
CA ARG A 87 -20.47 -10.52 -6.41
C ARG A 87 -19.41 -9.85 -5.55
N LEU A 88 -19.23 -10.34 -4.32
CA LEU A 88 -18.22 -9.84 -3.39
C LEU A 88 -16.81 -10.22 -3.83
N LYS A 89 -16.59 -11.47 -4.29
CA LYS A 89 -15.25 -11.97 -4.69
C LYS A 89 -14.56 -11.10 -5.75
N PRO A 90 -15.20 -10.74 -6.89
CA PRO A 90 -14.57 -9.89 -7.89
C PRO A 90 -14.25 -8.49 -7.37
N ALA A 91 -15.14 -7.91 -6.56
CA ALA A 91 -14.92 -6.60 -5.96
C ALA A 91 -13.70 -6.61 -5.03
N ILE A 92 -13.58 -7.63 -4.17
CA ILE A 92 -12.40 -7.83 -3.32
C ILE A 92 -11.13 -7.95 -4.17
N ALA A 93 -11.16 -8.73 -5.26
CA ALA A 93 -10.00 -8.92 -6.13
C ALA A 93 -9.56 -7.61 -6.79
N VAL A 94 -10.50 -6.80 -7.30
CA VAL A 94 -10.19 -5.48 -7.89
C VAL A 94 -9.63 -4.54 -6.82
N LEU A 95 -10.30 -4.41 -5.67
CA LEU A 95 -9.84 -3.53 -4.60
C LEU A 95 -8.48 -3.95 -4.01
N SER A 96 -8.17 -5.25 -4.05
CA SER A 96 -6.86 -5.79 -3.69
C SER A 96 -5.77 -5.26 -4.61
N ILE A 97 -5.99 -5.31 -5.93
CA ILE A 97 -5.03 -4.80 -6.92
C ILE A 97 -4.87 -3.27 -6.75
N VAL A 98 -5.97 -2.54 -6.56
CA VAL A 98 -5.88 -1.08 -6.35
C VAL A 98 -5.10 -0.75 -5.08
N ALA A 99 -5.33 -1.49 -3.98
CA ALA A 99 -4.56 -1.30 -2.76
C ALA A 99 -3.06 -1.58 -2.98
N LEU A 100 -2.69 -2.62 -3.73
CA LEU A 100 -1.28 -2.85 -4.09
C LEU A 100 -0.70 -1.69 -4.89
N THR A 101 -1.40 -1.21 -5.92
CA THR A 101 -0.94 -0.09 -6.75
C THR A 101 -0.70 1.18 -5.92
N LEU A 102 -1.60 1.49 -4.98
CA LEU A 102 -1.46 2.66 -4.12
C LEU A 102 -0.31 2.53 -3.11
N LEU A 103 -0.05 1.31 -2.60
CA LEU A 103 1.12 1.03 -1.76
C LEU A 103 2.41 1.16 -2.56
N GLU A 104 2.49 0.56 -3.74
CA GLU A 104 3.66 0.65 -4.61
C GLU A 104 3.96 2.10 -4.97
N MET A 105 2.94 2.89 -5.29
CA MET A 105 3.09 4.31 -5.60
C MET A 105 3.59 5.12 -4.40
N ARG A 106 3.08 4.83 -3.20
CA ARG A 106 3.56 5.45 -1.95
C ARG A 106 5.02 5.10 -1.69
N ASP A 107 5.39 3.84 -1.85
CA ASP A 107 6.75 3.40 -1.57
C ASP A 107 7.71 3.97 -2.63
N ALA A 108 7.27 4.01 -3.90
CA ALA A 108 8.00 4.66 -4.98
C ALA A 108 8.20 6.16 -4.75
N SER A 109 7.22 6.87 -4.18
CA SER A 109 7.35 8.30 -3.85
C SER A 109 8.28 8.59 -2.67
N ARG A 110 8.64 7.56 -1.89
CA ARG A 110 9.53 7.65 -0.72
C ARG A 110 10.96 7.16 -0.99
N ARG A 111 11.21 6.53 -2.13
CA ARG A 111 12.56 6.10 -2.52
C ARG A 111 13.50 7.29 -2.77
N ALA A 112 14.80 7.03 -2.69
CA ALA A 112 15.83 8.06 -2.93
C ALA A 112 15.75 8.68 -4.33
N ASP A 113 15.31 7.91 -5.33
CA ASP A 113 15.15 8.33 -6.72
C ASP A 113 13.77 8.97 -7.02
N ALA A 114 12.88 9.11 -6.03
CA ALA A 114 11.48 9.50 -6.24
C ALA A 114 11.28 10.84 -6.96
N LYS A 115 12.21 11.79 -6.79
CA LYS A 115 12.15 13.13 -7.42
C LYS A 115 12.72 13.16 -8.83
N THR A 116 13.40 12.11 -9.26
CA THR A 116 14.05 12.03 -10.57
C THR A 116 13.42 10.94 -11.45
N ARG A 117 12.86 9.89 -10.84
CA ARG A 117 12.20 8.79 -11.53
C ARG A 117 10.86 9.26 -12.09
N LYS A 118 10.63 9.05 -13.39
CA LYS A 118 9.40 9.52 -14.06
C LYS A 118 8.20 8.72 -13.59
N ALA A 119 7.07 9.40 -13.37
CA ALA A 119 5.82 8.74 -13.00
C ALA A 119 5.33 7.76 -14.07
N THR A 120 5.62 8.03 -15.35
CA THR A 120 5.25 7.19 -16.50
C THR A 120 6.01 5.86 -16.59
N GLU A 121 7.06 5.66 -15.79
CA GLU A 121 7.70 4.34 -15.66
C GLU A 121 6.87 3.36 -14.80
N ILE A 122 5.92 3.88 -14.02
CA ILE A 122 5.09 3.12 -13.09
C ILE A 122 3.61 3.19 -13.49
N LEU A 123 3.17 4.33 -14.02
CA LEU A 123 1.77 4.61 -14.33
C LEU A 123 1.58 4.89 -15.82
N CYS A 124 0.38 4.60 -16.32
CA CYS A 124 0.03 4.96 -17.69
C CYS A 124 0.07 6.49 -17.89
N GLU A 125 0.50 6.93 -19.07
CA GLU A 125 0.64 8.34 -19.43
C GLU A 125 -0.67 9.14 -19.26
N ASP A 126 -1.82 8.50 -19.46
CA ASP A 126 -3.14 9.13 -19.27
C ASP A 126 -3.34 9.64 -17.83
N TYR A 127 -2.88 8.90 -16.82
CA TYR A 127 -2.95 9.34 -15.43
C TYR A 127 -2.14 10.61 -15.20
N VAL A 128 -0.90 10.63 -15.71
CA VAL A 128 0.01 11.77 -15.58
C VAL A 128 -0.54 12.96 -16.35
N SER A 129 -1.07 12.73 -17.56
CA SER A 129 -1.68 13.74 -18.41
C SER A 129 -2.88 14.42 -17.75
N VAL A 130 -3.85 13.64 -17.28
CA VAL A 130 -5.07 14.16 -16.65
C VAL A 130 -4.73 14.90 -15.36
N LEU A 131 -3.93 14.30 -14.47
CA LEU A 131 -3.63 14.90 -13.17
C LEU A 131 -2.75 16.16 -13.30
N SER A 132 -1.75 16.15 -14.19
CA SER A 132 -0.90 17.33 -14.41
C SER A 132 -1.64 18.47 -15.08
N THR A 133 -2.54 18.16 -16.02
CA THR A 133 -3.40 19.16 -16.66
C THR A 133 -4.36 19.78 -15.66
N TRP A 134 -4.98 18.98 -14.78
CA TRP A 134 -5.79 19.52 -13.67
C TRP A 134 -4.97 20.42 -12.75
N ARG A 135 -3.74 20.02 -12.42
CA ARG A 135 -2.89 20.75 -11.47
C ARG A 135 -2.31 22.05 -12.03
N HIS A 136 -1.95 22.07 -13.30
CA HIS A 136 -1.13 23.13 -13.91
C HIS A 136 -1.71 23.73 -15.20
N GLY A 137 -2.86 23.24 -15.68
CA GLY A 137 -3.46 23.63 -16.95
C GLY A 137 -2.74 23.09 -18.19
N LYS A 138 -1.71 22.24 -18.03
CA LYS A 138 -0.96 21.63 -19.13
C LYS A 138 -0.38 20.27 -18.75
N PHE A 139 -0.19 19.41 -19.74
CA PHE A 139 0.46 18.12 -19.56
C PHE A 139 1.95 18.30 -19.17
N GLN A 140 2.35 17.68 -18.06
CA GLN A 140 3.73 17.61 -17.58
C GLN A 140 4.27 16.18 -17.71
N ARG A 141 4.84 15.86 -18.87
CA ARG A 141 5.34 14.51 -19.17
C ARG A 141 6.50 14.05 -18.27
N ASP A 142 7.30 14.99 -17.80
CA ASP A 142 8.49 14.73 -16.98
C ASP A 142 8.22 14.76 -15.48
N TRP A 143 6.95 14.72 -15.06
CA TRP A 143 6.62 14.59 -13.64
C TRP A 143 7.29 13.37 -13.03
N SER A 144 7.94 13.60 -11.91
CA SER A 144 8.48 12.52 -11.11
C SER A 144 7.37 11.77 -10.39
N ILE A 145 7.65 10.55 -9.94
CA ILE A 145 6.68 9.79 -9.12
C ILE A 145 6.33 10.54 -7.82
N HIS A 146 7.29 11.31 -7.27
CA HIS A 146 7.03 12.20 -6.14
C HIS A 146 6.00 13.28 -6.49
N ASP A 147 6.15 13.97 -7.63
CA ASP A 147 5.22 15.03 -8.05
C ASP A 147 3.82 14.49 -8.28
N PHE A 148 3.72 13.35 -8.96
CA PHE A 148 2.44 12.66 -9.20
C PHE A 148 1.76 12.31 -7.88
N TYR A 149 2.48 11.65 -6.96
CA TYR A 149 1.94 11.19 -5.69
C TYR A 149 1.41 12.34 -4.83
N TYR A 150 2.17 13.44 -4.74
CA TYR A 150 1.75 14.63 -3.98
C TYR A 150 0.66 15.43 -4.69
N ALA A 151 0.62 15.46 -6.02
CA ALA A 151 -0.50 16.06 -6.75
C ALA A 151 -1.80 15.28 -6.50
N MET A 152 -1.74 13.94 -6.51
CA MET A 152 -2.87 13.08 -6.21
C MET A 152 -3.30 13.22 -4.74
N ALA A 153 -2.36 13.30 -3.80
CA ALA A 153 -2.66 13.58 -2.41
C ALA A 153 -3.41 14.90 -2.23
N ARG A 154 -3.04 15.93 -3.01
CA ARG A 154 -3.71 17.23 -3.00
C ARG A 154 -5.11 17.20 -3.58
N LEU A 155 -5.32 16.41 -4.64
CA LEU A 155 -6.67 16.12 -5.15
C LEU A 155 -7.54 15.47 -4.05
N GLY A 156 -6.95 14.62 -3.22
CA GLY A 156 -7.58 14.02 -2.03
C GLY A 156 -7.68 14.93 -0.80
N GLY A 157 -7.25 16.20 -0.88
CA GLY A 157 -7.36 17.20 0.18
C GLY A 157 -6.11 17.43 1.04
N HIS A 158 -4.96 16.83 0.70
CA HIS A 158 -3.68 17.17 1.35
C HIS A 158 -3.22 18.59 0.96
N GLN A 159 -2.72 19.36 1.93
CA GLN A 159 -2.32 20.75 1.68
C GLN A 159 -0.93 20.87 1.03
N ASN A 160 -0.08 19.85 1.18
CA ASN A 160 1.32 19.80 0.75
C ASN A 160 2.15 20.99 1.28
N ARG A 161 2.02 21.33 2.57
CA ARG A 161 2.88 22.35 3.19
C ARG A 161 4.23 21.73 3.55
N LYS A 162 5.25 22.58 3.71
CA LYS A 162 6.65 22.17 3.92
C LYS A 162 6.85 21.23 5.12
N ASN A 163 6.02 21.37 6.16
CA ASN A 163 6.14 20.60 7.41
C ASN A 163 4.93 19.67 7.64
N ASP A 164 4.06 19.49 6.64
CA ASP A 164 2.98 18.52 6.77
C ASP A 164 3.55 17.10 6.79
N HIS A 165 2.95 16.23 7.59
CA HIS A 165 3.26 14.80 7.51
C HIS A 165 2.95 14.25 6.11
N PRO A 166 3.70 13.21 5.67
CA PRO A 166 3.42 12.55 4.40
C PRO A 166 1.94 12.14 4.29
N PRO A 167 1.36 12.18 3.08
CA PRO A 167 -0.03 11.80 2.85
C PRO A 167 -0.36 10.42 3.43
N GLY A 168 -1.41 10.36 4.26
CA GLY A 168 -1.96 9.12 4.77
C GLY A 168 -2.86 8.41 3.75
N TRP A 169 -3.13 7.13 4.03
CA TRP A 169 -3.87 6.25 3.12
C TRP A 169 -5.23 6.80 2.67
N GLN A 170 -6.03 7.33 3.59
CA GLN A 170 -7.37 7.87 3.29
C GLN A 170 -7.32 9.04 2.30
N THR A 171 -6.28 9.87 2.39
CA THR A 171 -6.11 11.02 1.48
C THR A 171 -5.68 10.55 0.11
N ILE A 172 -4.79 9.56 0.04
CA ILE A 172 -4.38 8.94 -1.22
C ILE A 172 -5.53 8.23 -1.92
N TRP A 173 -6.33 7.45 -1.17
CA TRP A 173 -7.51 6.80 -1.72
C TRP A 173 -8.53 7.80 -2.29
N ARG A 174 -8.84 8.87 -1.55
CA ARG A 174 -9.74 9.93 -2.05
C ARG A 174 -9.21 10.55 -3.33
N GLY A 175 -7.92 10.90 -3.36
CA GLY A 175 -7.29 11.43 -4.57
C GLY A 175 -7.33 10.46 -5.75
N TRP A 176 -7.11 9.17 -5.52
CA TRP A 176 -7.24 8.13 -6.54
C TRP A 176 -8.66 8.01 -7.08
N HIS A 177 -9.66 7.99 -6.19
CA HIS A 177 -11.06 7.90 -6.58
C HIS A 177 -11.51 9.09 -7.45
N GLU A 178 -11.15 10.33 -7.05
CA GLU A 178 -11.42 11.52 -7.86
C GLU A 178 -10.70 11.46 -9.22
N LEU A 179 -9.44 11.00 -9.23
CA LEU A 179 -8.68 10.86 -10.48
C LEU A 179 -9.30 9.84 -11.44
N GLN A 180 -9.86 8.73 -10.94
CA GLN A 180 -10.60 7.78 -11.77
C GLN A 180 -11.81 8.43 -12.44
N ALA A 181 -12.58 9.23 -11.69
CA ALA A 181 -13.72 9.96 -12.26
C ALA A 181 -13.28 10.95 -13.36
N MET A 182 -12.16 11.64 -13.16
CA MET A 182 -11.59 12.55 -14.16
C MET A 182 -11.13 11.81 -15.42
N LEU A 183 -10.51 10.63 -15.27
CA LEU A 183 -10.10 9.79 -16.40
C LEU A 183 -11.30 9.33 -17.22
N CYS A 184 -12.37 8.84 -16.57
CA CYS A 184 -13.62 8.49 -17.25
C CYS A 184 -14.17 9.67 -18.08
N GLY A 185 -14.15 10.88 -17.52
CA GLY A 185 -14.56 12.09 -18.23
C GLY A 185 -13.66 12.42 -19.43
N ALA A 186 -12.34 12.32 -19.27
CA ALA A 186 -11.38 12.55 -20.34
C ALA A 186 -11.56 11.55 -21.49
N ASP A 187 -11.79 10.27 -21.18
CA ASP A 187 -12.01 9.24 -22.18
C ASP A 187 -13.33 9.42 -22.92
N ALA A 188 -14.41 9.80 -22.22
CA ALA A 188 -15.67 10.16 -22.86
C ALA A 188 -15.52 11.33 -23.85
N MET A 189 -14.78 12.38 -23.47
CA MET A 189 -14.49 13.51 -24.36
C MET A 189 -13.66 13.10 -25.58
N LYS A 190 -12.65 12.23 -25.42
CA LYS A 190 -11.88 11.67 -26.53
C LYS A 190 -12.80 10.92 -27.51
N MET A 191 -13.77 10.16 -27.02
CA MET A 191 -14.73 9.43 -27.85
C MET A 191 -15.68 10.38 -28.60
N MET A 192 -16.20 11.42 -27.94
CA MET A 192 -17.06 12.42 -28.58
C MET A 192 -16.33 13.16 -29.71
N ASN A 193 -15.07 13.55 -29.50
CA ASN A 193 -14.27 14.23 -30.52
C ASN A 193 -13.96 13.33 -31.72
N LYS A 194 -13.77 12.03 -31.51
CA LYS A 194 -13.61 11.06 -32.62
C LYS A 194 -14.87 10.86 -33.45
N CYS A 195 -16.06 10.98 -32.84
CA CYS A 195 -17.33 10.86 -33.55
C CYS A 195 -17.78 12.16 -34.25
N GLY A 196 -17.17 13.31 -33.90
CA GLY A 196 -17.50 14.62 -34.48
C GLY A 196 -16.72 15.00 -35.74
N GLU A 197 -15.81 14.14 -36.21
CA GLU A 197 -15.03 14.32 -37.45
C GLU A 197 -15.66 13.62 -38.68
N ILE A 198 -17.00 13.48 -38.71
CA ILE A 198 -17.77 12.91 -39.85
C ILE A 198 -18.53 14.02 -40.57
#